data_AF-U6DW10-F1
#
_entry.id   AF-U6DW10-F1
#
_cell.length_a   1.000
_cell.length_b   1.000
_cell.length_c   1.000
_cell.angle_alpha   90.00
_cell.angle_beta   90.00
_cell.angle_gamma   90.00
#
_symmetry.space_group_name_H-M   'P 1'
#
loop_
_entity.id
_entity.type
_entity.pdbx_description
1 polymer ?
#
loop_
_entity_poly.entity_id
_entity_poly.type
_entity_poly.pdbx_seq_one_letter_code
_entity_poly.pdbx_strand_id
1 'polypeptide(L)'
;VDKETNTEDVFPDEVASLPKERPGRRARGSPFVRSSTIVRSQTFSPGARSQYVCRLYRSDSDSSTLPRKSPFVRNTLERRTLRYKQPCRSSLAELMARTSLDLELDLQASRTRQRQLNEEICTLRELRQRLEDAQLRGQTDLPHWVLRDERFRSLLKEAERQTRQTKLDFHQEQAAEKMLKKASRGVCQLRGRNHQEPIQVQTFREKIAFFTRPRINVPPLPADDV
;
A
#
# COMPACT_ATOMS: atom_id res chain seq x y z
N VAL A 1 -53.45 15.82 12.08
CA VAL A 1 -53.34 14.42 11.59
C VAL A 1 -52.03 13.91 12.13
N ASP A 2 -52.08 13.53 13.39
CA ASP A 2 -50.98 13.01 14.17
C ASP A 2 -50.79 11.53 13.84
N LYS A 3 -49.54 11.09 13.65
CA LYS A 3 -49.08 9.74 14.02
C LYS A 3 -47.57 9.77 14.27
N GLU A 4 -47.23 10.06 15.52
CA GLU A 4 -46.02 9.55 16.14
C GLU A 4 -46.15 8.02 16.29
N THR A 5 -45.04 7.28 16.18
CA THR A 5 -44.99 5.88 16.65
C THR A 5 -43.57 5.59 17.14
N ASN A 6 -43.36 5.85 18.43
CA ASN A 6 -42.33 5.21 19.23
C ASN A 6 -42.69 3.73 19.38
N THR A 7 -41.72 2.81 19.32
CA THR A 7 -41.88 1.51 19.99
C THR A 7 -40.54 1.01 20.49
N GLU A 8 -40.53 0.90 21.81
CA GLU A 8 -39.54 0.37 22.74
C GLU A 8 -39.15 -1.09 22.47
N ASP A 9 -38.01 -1.47 23.04
CA ASP A 9 -37.36 -2.78 23.12
C ASP A 9 -38.20 -3.87 23.81
N VAL A 10 -38.24 -5.10 23.26
CA VAL A 10 -38.66 -6.31 23.99
C VAL A 10 -37.92 -7.54 23.43
N PHE A 11 -36.95 -8.03 24.20
CA PHE A 11 -36.43 -9.40 24.12
C PHE A 11 -37.54 -10.41 24.44
N PRO A 12 -37.43 -11.64 23.89
CA PRO A 12 -37.65 -12.79 24.76
C PRO A 12 -36.49 -13.79 24.68
N ASP A 13 -36.07 -14.19 25.87
CA ASP A 13 -35.24 -15.36 26.12
C ASP A 13 -36.13 -16.61 26.27
N GLU A 14 -35.48 -17.76 26.06
CA GLU A 14 -35.75 -19.07 26.66
C GLU A 14 -36.66 -20.14 25.99
N VAL A 15 -36.09 -21.35 26.03
CA VAL A 15 -36.63 -22.73 26.06
C VAL A 15 -36.96 -23.48 24.75
N ALA A 16 -36.20 -24.56 24.50
CA ALA A 16 -36.67 -25.96 24.35
C ALA A 16 -35.91 -26.78 23.28
N SER A 17 -34.92 -27.52 23.78
CA SER A 17 -34.51 -28.89 23.46
C SER A 17 -35.34 -29.71 22.44
N LEU A 18 -34.64 -30.29 21.46
CA LEU A 18 -35.00 -31.56 20.79
C LEU A 18 -33.76 -32.23 20.18
N PRO A 19 -33.36 -33.45 20.62
CA PRO A 19 -32.43 -34.27 19.87
C PRO A 19 -33.23 -35.26 19.00
N LYS A 20 -32.88 -35.40 17.71
CA LYS A 20 -33.33 -36.55 16.93
C LYS A 20 -32.15 -37.29 16.32
N GLU A 21 -32.11 -38.55 16.71
CA GLU A 21 -31.17 -39.60 16.42
C GLU A 21 -31.12 -40.02 14.93
N ARG A 22 -29.96 -40.60 14.59
CA ARG A 22 -29.47 -41.40 13.43
C ARG A 22 -30.48 -42.36 12.75
N PRO A 23 -30.18 -43.08 11.62
CA PRO A 23 -28.86 -43.57 11.12
C PRO A 23 -28.65 -43.42 9.57
N GLY A 24 -27.45 -43.41 8.99
CA GLY A 24 -26.44 -44.48 8.92
C GLY A 24 -26.43 -45.12 7.51
N ARG A 25 -25.28 -45.11 6.82
CA ARG A 25 -24.67 -46.22 6.05
C ARG A 25 -23.53 -45.72 5.15
N ARG A 26 -22.35 -46.32 5.38
CA ARG A 26 -21.21 -46.32 4.47
C ARG A 26 -21.53 -47.21 3.27
N ALA A 27 -21.18 -46.78 2.07
CA ALA A 27 -20.98 -47.68 0.93
C ALA A 27 -19.75 -47.23 0.12
N ARG A 28 -18.85 -48.20 -0.08
CA ARG A 28 -17.64 -48.14 -0.90
C ARG A 28 -17.98 -48.06 -2.39
N GLY A 29 -17.25 -47.21 -3.11
CA GLY A 29 -16.58 -47.51 -4.39
C GLY A 29 -17.41 -47.77 -5.65
N SER A 30 -17.13 -47.01 -6.72
CA SER A 30 -16.97 -47.51 -8.09
C SER A 30 -16.43 -46.39 -9.01
N PRO A 31 -15.56 -46.69 -10.00
CA PRO A 31 -14.61 -45.74 -10.56
C PRO A 31 -15.13 -45.01 -11.80
N PHE A 32 -14.55 -43.83 -12.01
CA PHE A 32 -14.74 -42.95 -13.15
C PHE A 32 -14.24 -43.61 -14.44
N VAL A 33 -15.12 -44.27 -15.18
CA VAL A 33 -14.85 -44.70 -16.56
C VAL A 33 -15.07 -43.49 -17.48
N ARG A 34 -13.98 -42.88 -17.95
CA ARG A 34 -14.02 -42.06 -19.17
C ARG A 34 -13.08 -42.67 -20.19
N SER A 35 -13.67 -43.52 -21.01
CA SER A 35 -13.16 -44.01 -22.27
C SER A 35 -13.05 -42.84 -23.26
N SER A 36 -11.84 -42.30 -23.41
CA SER A 36 -11.45 -41.57 -24.62
C SER A 36 -10.03 -42.00 -24.97
N THR A 37 -9.92 -43.00 -25.83
CA THR A 37 -8.66 -43.48 -26.38
C THR A 37 -8.12 -42.42 -27.34
N ILE A 38 -7.36 -41.45 -26.83
CA ILE A 38 -6.63 -40.50 -27.66
C ILE A 38 -5.38 -41.21 -28.17
N VAL A 39 -5.36 -41.59 -29.46
CA VAL A 39 -4.15 -42.07 -30.12
C VAL A 39 -3.28 -40.85 -30.41
N ARG A 40 -2.22 -40.69 -29.63
CA ARG A 40 -1.18 -39.66 -29.81
C ARG A 40 0.19 -40.32 -29.91
N SER A 41 1.08 -39.67 -30.65
CA SER A 41 2.42 -40.15 -30.97
C SER A 41 3.21 -40.53 -29.72
N GLN A 42 4.07 -41.52 -29.93
CA GLN A 42 4.84 -42.29 -28.97
C GLN A 42 5.89 -41.44 -28.20
N THR A 43 5.47 -40.50 -27.36
CA THR A 43 6.39 -39.87 -26.39
C THR A 43 5.77 -39.54 -25.03
N PHE A 44 4.49 -39.86 -24.76
CA PHE A 44 3.97 -39.76 -23.38
C PHE A 44 2.70 -40.57 -23.12
N SER A 45 2.75 -41.89 -23.31
CA SER A 45 1.70 -42.79 -22.81
C SER A 45 2.20 -43.45 -21.52
N PRO A 46 1.54 -43.24 -20.36
CA PRO A 46 1.81 -44.05 -19.17
C PRO A 46 1.45 -45.51 -19.50
N GLY A 47 2.44 -46.31 -19.86
CA GLY A 47 2.25 -47.72 -20.15
C GLY A 47 1.72 -48.43 -18.89
N ALA A 48 0.76 -49.35 -19.08
CA ALA A 48 0.15 -50.17 -18.03
C ALA A 48 1.10 -51.12 -17.27
N ARG A 49 2.42 -50.93 -17.38
CA ARG A 49 3.48 -51.76 -16.78
C ARG A 49 4.45 -51.00 -15.87
N SER A 50 4.24 -49.71 -15.62
CA SER A 50 5.05 -48.97 -14.63
C SER A 50 4.13 -48.22 -13.68
N GLN A 51 3.90 -48.80 -12.50
CA GLN A 51 3.27 -48.10 -11.38
C GLN A 51 4.28 -47.10 -10.82
N TYR A 52 4.47 -45.98 -11.50
CA TYR A 52 5.27 -44.88 -10.95
C TYR A 52 4.47 -44.23 -9.82
N VAL A 53 4.64 -44.74 -8.61
CA VAL A 53 4.02 -44.15 -7.41
C VAL A 53 4.84 -42.91 -7.05
N CYS A 54 4.43 -41.75 -7.55
CA CYS A 54 4.93 -40.47 -7.07
C CYS A 54 4.49 -40.28 -5.60
N ARG A 55 5.25 -40.84 -4.66
CA ARG A 55 5.17 -40.45 -3.25
C ARG A 55 5.73 -39.04 -3.13
N LEU A 56 4.84 -38.06 -3.27
CA LEU A 56 5.12 -36.68 -2.92
C LEU A 56 5.37 -36.63 -1.41
N TYR A 57 6.62 -36.77 -0.98
CA TYR A 57 7.03 -36.29 0.32
C TYR A 57 6.84 -34.78 0.25
N ARG A 58 5.69 -34.32 0.73
CA ARG A 58 5.49 -32.92 1.00
C ARG A 58 6.49 -32.59 2.08
N SER A 59 7.54 -31.85 1.73
CA SER A 59 8.29 -31.07 2.71
C SER A 59 7.25 -30.36 3.57
N ASP A 60 7.47 -30.34 4.88
CA ASP A 60 6.64 -29.63 5.86
C ASP A 60 6.68 -28.11 5.61
N SER A 61 6.16 -27.66 4.46
CA SER A 61 5.81 -26.28 4.21
C SER A 61 4.60 -25.99 5.08
N ASP A 62 4.86 -25.23 6.13
CA ASP A 62 3.91 -24.83 7.17
C ASP A 62 2.49 -24.69 6.64
N SER A 63 1.65 -25.59 7.15
CA SER A 63 0.22 -25.45 7.21
C SER A 63 -0.20 -24.01 7.50
N SER A 64 -0.86 -23.38 6.54
CA SER A 64 -2.03 -22.56 6.86
C SER A 64 -3.27 -23.26 6.34
N THR A 65 -3.58 -24.40 6.96
CA THR A 65 -4.94 -24.91 7.02
C THR A 65 -5.34 -24.90 8.48
N LEU A 66 -5.40 -23.72 9.08
CA LEU A 66 -6.23 -23.57 10.26
C LEU A 66 -7.66 -23.89 9.81
N PRO A 67 -8.37 -24.85 10.41
CA PRO A 67 -9.80 -24.98 10.19
C PRO A 67 -10.46 -23.82 10.95
N ARG A 68 -10.30 -22.59 10.44
CA ARG A 68 -11.03 -21.43 10.94
C ARG A 68 -12.46 -21.60 10.44
N LYS A 69 -13.27 -22.26 11.27
CA LYS A 69 -14.73 -22.10 11.25
C LYS A 69 -15.06 -20.67 11.68
N SER A 70 -14.69 -19.69 10.86
CA SER A 70 -15.22 -18.34 10.96
C SER A 70 -16.18 -18.18 9.79
N PRO A 71 -17.44 -17.75 10.03
CA PRO A 71 -18.39 -17.50 8.95
C PRO A 71 -17.77 -16.54 7.94
N PHE A 72 -18.05 -16.76 6.66
CA PHE A 72 -17.65 -15.83 5.61
C PHE A 72 -18.28 -14.46 5.87
N VAL A 73 -17.47 -13.48 6.27
CA VAL A 73 -17.92 -12.10 6.42
C VAL A 73 -17.66 -11.38 5.10
N ARG A 74 -18.74 -10.93 4.43
CA ARG A 74 -18.63 -10.04 3.26
C ARG A 74 -18.07 -8.68 3.74
N ASN A 75 -17.12 -8.11 3.00
CA ASN A 75 -16.40 -6.85 3.32
C ASN A 75 -15.37 -6.87 4.46
N THR A 76 -14.61 -7.95 4.68
CA THR A 76 -13.38 -7.83 5.51
C THR A 76 -12.24 -7.18 4.71
N LEU A 77 -11.58 -6.19 5.33
CA LEU A 77 -10.42 -5.46 4.77
C LEU A 77 -9.24 -6.38 4.37
N GLU A 78 -9.19 -7.56 4.97
CA GLU A 78 -8.17 -8.60 4.76
C GLU A 78 -8.30 -9.32 3.41
N ARG A 79 -9.42 -9.14 2.68
CA ARG A 79 -9.58 -9.67 1.30
C ARG A 79 -8.90 -8.81 0.24
N ARG A 80 -7.99 -7.90 0.60
CA ARG A 80 -7.11 -7.28 -0.37
C ARG A 80 -6.17 -8.35 -0.90
N THR A 81 -6.32 -8.71 -2.17
CA THR A 81 -5.38 -9.59 -2.86
C THR A 81 -3.96 -9.11 -2.59
N LEU A 82 -3.07 -10.03 -2.22
CA LEU A 82 -1.62 -9.84 -2.11
C LEU A 82 -0.94 -9.53 -3.46
N ARG A 83 -1.70 -8.98 -4.43
CA ARG A 83 -1.10 -8.24 -5.53
C ARG A 83 -0.57 -6.98 -4.89
N TYR A 84 0.75 -6.80 -4.95
CA TYR A 84 1.42 -5.54 -4.70
C TYR A 84 0.80 -4.48 -5.63
N LYS A 85 -0.33 -3.90 -5.21
CA LYS A 85 -0.81 -2.65 -5.77
C LYS A 85 0.14 -1.65 -5.18
N GLN A 86 1.16 -1.32 -5.97
CA GLN A 86 1.98 -0.15 -5.74
C GLN A 86 1.01 0.97 -5.36
N PRO A 87 1.17 1.64 -4.19
CA PRO A 87 0.40 2.83 -3.91
C PRO A 87 0.85 3.83 -4.96
N CYS A 88 0.09 3.92 -6.05
CA CYS A 88 0.28 4.95 -7.03
C CYS A 88 0.09 6.26 -6.27
N ARG A 89 1.21 6.93 -5.98
CA ARG A 89 1.21 8.31 -5.51
C ARG A 89 0.79 9.17 -6.69
N SER A 90 -0.51 9.21 -6.95
CA SER A 90 -1.06 10.14 -7.90
C SER A 90 -2.37 10.68 -7.35
N SER A 91 -2.29 11.91 -6.81
CA SER A 91 -3.45 12.77 -6.59
C SER A 91 -4.40 12.79 -7.80
N LEU A 92 -3.85 12.59 -9.01
CA LEU A 92 -4.62 12.47 -10.25
C LEU A 92 -5.60 11.28 -10.26
N ALA A 93 -5.19 10.10 -9.80
CA ALA A 93 -6.07 8.93 -9.79
C ALA A 93 -7.18 9.05 -8.72
N GLU A 94 -6.86 9.70 -7.61
CA GLU A 94 -7.83 10.06 -6.57
C GLU A 94 -8.81 11.13 -7.06
N LEU A 95 -8.33 12.13 -7.81
CA LEU A 95 -9.16 13.16 -8.45
C LEU A 95 -10.11 12.57 -9.51
N MET A 96 -9.64 11.60 -10.31
CA MET A 96 -10.49 10.91 -11.29
C MET A 96 -11.52 9.95 -10.67
N ALA A 97 -11.37 9.61 -9.39
CA ALA A 97 -12.34 8.84 -8.63
C ALA A 97 -13.36 9.71 -7.88
N ARG A 98 -13.15 11.04 -7.82
CA ARG A 98 -14.06 11.99 -7.14
C ARG A 98 -15.24 12.31 -8.04
N THR A 99 -16.44 12.18 -7.47
CA THR A 99 -17.69 12.58 -8.11
C THR A 99 -17.87 14.10 -8.04
N SER A 100 -18.79 14.65 -8.83
CA SER A 100 -19.12 16.08 -8.78
C SER A 100 -19.58 16.53 -7.37
N LEU A 101 -20.30 15.65 -6.66
CA LEU A 101 -20.71 15.89 -5.27
C LEU A 101 -19.50 15.96 -4.33
N ASP A 102 -18.50 15.07 -4.48
CA ASP A 102 -17.29 15.09 -3.65
C ASP A 102 -16.52 16.42 -3.81
N LEU A 103 -16.45 16.95 -5.03
CA LEU A 103 -15.81 18.23 -5.31
C LEU A 103 -16.54 19.41 -4.65
N GLU A 104 -17.88 19.39 -4.63
CA GLU A 104 -18.67 20.42 -3.94
C GLU A 104 -18.48 20.38 -2.43
N LEU A 105 -18.42 19.18 -1.85
CA LEU A 105 -18.12 18.97 -0.43
C LEU A 105 -16.70 19.45 -0.09
N ASP A 106 -15.71 19.10 -0.92
CA ASP A 106 -14.32 19.56 -0.77
C ASP A 106 -14.21 21.08 -0.88
N LEU A 107 -14.94 21.69 -1.83
CA LEU A 107 -14.99 23.14 -1.99
C LEU A 107 -15.62 23.81 -0.76
N GLN A 108 -16.70 23.26 -0.22
CA GLN A 108 -17.32 23.77 1.01
C GLN A 108 -16.39 23.60 2.21
N ALA A 109 -15.75 22.44 2.38
CA ALA A 109 -14.76 22.21 3.42
C ALA A 109 -13.60 23.21 3.34
N SER A 110 -13.11 23.47 2.12
CA SER A 110 -12.06 24.45 1.85
C SER A 110 -12.50 25.88 2.19
N ARG A 111 -13.72 26.27 1.80
CA ARG A 111 -14.30 27.59 2.13
C ARG A 111 -14.47 27.77 3.64
N THR A 112 -14.96 26.76 4.35
CA THR A 112 -15.10 26.80 5.81
C THR A 112 -13.75 26.93 6.48
N ARG A 113 -12.76 26.14 6.06
CA ARG A 113 -11.38 26.24 6.56
C ARG A 113 -10.80 27.62 6.29
N GLN A 114 -11.00 28.18 5.10
CA GLN A 114 -10.52 29.51 4.75
C GLN A 114 -11.14 30.60 5.64
N ARG A 115 -12.44 30.52 5.93
CA ARG A 115 -13.11 31.45 6.86
C ARG A 115 -12.52 31.36 8.26
N GLN A 116 -12.36 30.14 8.79
CA GLN A 116 -11.76 29.90 10.10
C GLN A 116 -10.34 30.48 10.16
N LEU A 117 -9.50 30.21 9.16
CA LEU A 117 -8.14 30.76 9.11
C LEU A 117 -8.13 32.29 9.02
N ASN A 118 -9.06 32.89 8.28
CA ASN A 118 -9.17 34.36 8.22
C ASN A 118 -9.60 34.95 9.57
N GLU A 119 -10.53 34.32 10.27
CA GLU A 119 -10.93 34.71 11.63
C GLU A 119 -9.73 34.62 12.59
N GLU A 120 -9.01 33.49 12.57
CA GLU A 120 -7.77 33.32 13.35
C GLU A 120 -6.75 34.42 13.04
N ILE A 121 -6.49 34.70 11.76
CA ILE A 121 -5.58 35.78 11.33
C ILE A 121 -6.03 37.13 11.90
N CYS A 122 -7.32 37.45 11.83
CA CYS A 122 -7.87 38.67 12.42
C CYS A 122 -7.62 38.71 13.92
N THR A 123 -7.93 37.64 14.65
CA THR A 123 -7.69 37.60 16.12
C THR A 123 -6.21 37.74 16.48
N LEU A 124 -5.30 37.15 15.71
CA LEU A 124 -3.85 37.27 15.92
C LEU A 124 -3.35 38.67 15.60
N ARG A 125 -3.88 39.33 14.56
CA ARG A 125 -3.57 40.72 14.24
C ARG A 125 -4.04 41.67 15.33
N GLU A 126 -5.25 41.49 15.84
CA GLU A 126 -5.78 42.26 16.97
C GLU A 126 -4.91 42.09 18.22
N LEU A 127 -4.53 40.85 18.54
CA LEU A 127 -3.67 40.56 19.69
C LEU A 127 -2.30 41.23 19.55
N ARG A 128 -1.69 41.10 18.37
CA ARG A 128 -0.43 41.77 18.03
C ARG A 128 -0.56 43.29 18.20
N GLN A 129 -1.60 43.90 17.65
CA GLN A 129 -1.81 45.34 17.76
C GLN A 129 -1.93 45.78 19.22
N ARG A 130 -2.68 45.04 20.05
CA ARG A 130 -2.79 45.35 21.50
C ARG A 130 -1.46 45.23 22.24
N LEU A 131 -0.61 44.28 21.84
CA LEU A 131 0.74 44.15 22.38
C LEU A 131 1.63 45.31 21.95
N GLU A 132 1.59 45.71 20.68
CA GLU A 132 2.33 46.87 20.16
C GLU A 132 1.87 48.16 20.86
N ASP A 133 0.56 48.36 21.04
CA ASP A 133 0.00 49.51 21.78
C ASP A 133 0.46 49.51 23.25
N ALA A 134 0.57 48.35 23.90
CA ALA A 134 1.08 48.23 25.25
C ALA A 134 2.59 48.54 25.32
N GLN A 135 3.36 48.12 24.31
CA GLN A 135 4.78 48.45 24.18
C GLN A 135 5.01 49.95 23.97
N LEU A 136 4.21 50.59 23.12
CA LEU A 136 4.25 52.04 22.91
C LEU A 136 3.93 52.84 24.18
N ARG A 137 3.11 52.28 25.07
CA ARG A 137 2.83 52.84 26.40
C ARG A 137 3.96 52.62 27.41
N GLY A 138 5.07 52.00 27.01
CA GLY A 138 6.23 51.76 27.85
C GLY A 138 6.17 50.49 28.70
N GLN A 139 5.21 49.58 28.45
CA GLN A 139 5.23 48.27 29.11
C GLN A 139 6.28 47.39 28.45
N THR A 140 7.38 47.14 29.17
CA THR A 140 8.49 46.28 28.72
C THR A 140 8.21 44.80 28.96
N ASP A 141 7.41 44.52 29.99
CA ASP A 141 7.04 43.16 30.40
C ASP A 141 5.74 42.71 29.72
N LEU A 142 5.54 41.38 29.68
CA LEU A 142 4.33 40.78 29.14
C LEU A 142 3.10 41.22 29.94
N PRO A 143 2.12 41.92 29.34
CA PRO A 143 0.99 42.44 30.09
C PRO A 143 0.15 41.37 30.79
N HIS A 144 -0.35 41.67 32.00
CA HIS A 144 -1.15 40.73 32.80
C HIS A 144 -2.42 40.22 32.10
N TRP A 145 -3.02 41.02 31.20
CA TRP A 145 -4.19 40.60 30.43
C TRP A 145 -3.85 39.49 29.42
N VAL A 146 -2.60 39.47 28.91
CA VAL A 146 -2.09 38.44 28.00
C VAL A 146 -1.91 37.12 28.73
N LEU A 147 -1.40 37.18 29.97
CA LEU A 147 -1.24 36.01 30.82
C LEU A 147 -2.56 35.36 31.21
N ARG A 148 -3.68 36.09 31.18
CA ARG A 148 -5.03 35.57 31.43
C ARG A 148 -5.76 35.07 30.18
N ASP A 149 -5.29 35.41 28.98
CA ASP A 149 -5.91 34.94 27.74
C ASP A 149 -5.48 33.49 27.45
N GLU A 150 -6.38 32.53 27.71
CA GLU A 150 -6.15 31.11 27.48
C GLU A 150 -5.78 30.77 26.03
N ARG A 151 -6.28 31.55 25.06
CA ARG A 151 -5.97 31.33 23.64
C ARG A 151 -4.51 31.63 23.37
N PHE A 152 -4.00 32.73 23.92
CA PHE A 152 -2.58 33.08 23.80
C PHE A 152 -1.69 32.12 24.57
N ARG A 153 -2.09 31.69 25.77
CA ARG A 153 -1.34 30.66 26.52
C ARG A 153 -1.23 29.35 25.75
N SER A 154 -2.32 28.94 25.09
CA SER A 154 -2.34 27.75 24.25
C SER A 154 -1.44 27.91 23.03
N LEU A 155 -1.48 29.09 22.38
CA LEU A 155 -0.59 29.43 21.26
C LEU A 155 0.90 29.37 21.67
N LEU A 156 1.26 29.93 22.82
CA LEU A 156 2.63 29.89 23.34
C LEU A 156 3.10 28.47 23.62
N LYS A 157 2.25 27.64 24.24
CA LYS A 157 2.55 26.22 24.48
C LYS A 157 2.78 25.46 23.17
N GLU A 158 1.96 25.74 22.16
CA GLU A 158 2.08 25.14 20.84
C GLU A 158 3.37 25.58 20.13
N ALA A 159 3.71 26.87 20.17
CA ALA A 159 4.96 27.40 19.63
C ALA A 159 6.20 26.79 20.32
N GLU A 160 6.14 26.60 21.64
CA GLU A 160 7.21 25.93 22.39
C GLU A 160 7.33 24.46 21.98
N ARG A 161 6.21 23.74 21.85
CA ARG A 161 6.18 22.35 21.39
C ARG A 161 6.79 22.22 19.99
N GLN A 162 6.40 23.09 19.06
CA GLN A 162 6.94 23.12 17.70
C GLN A 162 8.43 23.36 17.70
N THR A 163 8.92 24.33 18.49
CA THR A 163 10.36 24.60 18.62
C THR A 163 11.14 23.38 19.13
N ARG A 164 10.58 22.61 20.07
CA ARG A 164 11.18 21.36 20.57
C ARG A 164 11.14 20.26 19.50
N GLN A 165 10.03 20.12 18.78
CA GLN A 165 9.88 19.13 17.71
C GLN A 165 10.84 19.40 16.56
N THR A 166 10.95 20.64 16.07
CA THR A 166 11.89 20.99 15.00
C THR A 166 13.33 20.65 15.35
N LYS A 167 13.74 20.79 16.62
CA LYS A 167 15.08 20.38 17.08
C LYS A 167 15.27 18.86 16.99
N LEU A 168 14.28 18.07 17.41
CA LEU A 168 14.31 16.61 17.33
C LEU A 168 14.29 16.13 15.87
N ASP A 169 13.42 16.71 15.06
CA ASP A 169 13.28 16.42 13.63
C ASP A 169 14.57 16.76 12.89
N PHE A 170 15.21 17.89 13.21
CA PHE A 170 16.51 18.27 12.66
C PHE A 170 17.60 17.23 12.97
N HIS A 171 17.63 16.68 14.19
CA HIS A 171 18.57 15.62 14.54
C HIS A 171 18.29 14.32 13.77
N GLN A 172 17.01 13.97 13.61
CA GLN A 172 16.60 12.79 12.85
C GLN A 172 16.94 12.95 11.35
N GLU A 173 16.70 14.13 10.79
CA GLU A 173 17.03 14.49 9.41
C GLU A 173 18.54 14.42 9.19
N GLN A 174 19.34 14.95 10.12
CA GLN A 174 20.80 14.84 10.05
C GLN A 174 21.28 13.37 10.09
N ALA A 175 20.63 12.51 10.89
CA ALA A 175 20.94 11.09 10.92
C ALA A 175 20.57 10.41 9.59
N ALA A 176 19.40 10.72 9.03
CA ALA A 176 18.96 10.24 7.73
C ALA A 176 19.90 10.69 6.61
N GLU A 177 20.35 11.95 6.63
CA GLU A 177 21.29 12.49 5.66
C GLU A 177 22.64 11.77 5.70
N LYS A 178 23.16 11.46 6.91
CA LYS A 178 24.38 10.66 7.08
C LYS A 178 24.21 9.26 6.49
N MET A 179 23.07 8.61 6.71
CA MET A 179 22.77 7.31 6.12
C MET A 179 22.68 7.38 4.59
N LEU A 180 22.00 8.40 4.04
CA LEU A 180 21.90 8.62 2.60
C LEU A 180 23.27 8.87 1.96
N LYS A 181 24.13 9.66 2.61
CA LYS A 181 25.52 9.87 2.17
C LYS A 181 26.34 8.57 2.21
N LYS A 182 26.13 7.70 3.20
CA LYS A 182 26.78 6.39 3.25
C LYS A 182 26.29 5.47 2.13
N ALA A 183 24.98 5.43 1.89
CA ALA A 183 24.37 4.65 0.82
C ALA A 183 24.82 5.15 -0.56
N SER A 184 24.85 6.46 -0.79
CA SER A 184 25.27 7.05 -2.06
C SER A 184 26.74 6.76 -2.37
N ARG A 185 27.63 6.83 -1.37
CA ARG A 185 29.03 6.39 -1.51
C ARG A 185 29.12 4.93 -1.92
N GLY A 186 28.33 4.05 -1.30
CA GLY A 186 28.25 2.63 -1.67
C GLY A 186 27.80 2.43 -3.12
N VAL A 187 26.73 3.11 -3.54
CA VAL A 187 26.23 3.05 -4.93
C VAL A 187 27.27 3.57 -5.92
N CYS A 188 27.95 4.68 -5.63
CA CYS A 188 29.02 5.21 -6.48
C CYS A 188 30.19 4.21 -6.62
N GLN A 189 30.59 3.55 -5.53
CA GLN A 189 31.62 2.51 -5.56
C GLN A 189 31.19 1.29 -6.39
N LEU A 190 29.96 0.80 -6.20
CA LEU A 190 29.41 -0.32 -6.96
C LEU A 190 29.26 0.02 -8.45
N ARG A 191 28.88 1.26 -8.76
CA ARG A 191 28.84 1.78 -10.13
C ARG A 191 30.25 1.80 -10.71
N GLY A 192 31.24 2.32 -10.01
CA GLY A 192 32.64 2.30 -10.46
C GLY A 192 33.18 0.89 -10.73
N ARG A 193 32.82 -0.11 -9.91
CA ARG A 193 33.16 -1.52 -10.14
C ARG A 193 32.39 -2.15 -11.31
N ASN A 194 31.13 -1.80 -11.52
CA ASN A 194 30.31 -2.31 -12.63
C ASN A 194 30.71 -1.76 -14.01
N HIS A 195 31.56 -0.73 -14.11
CA HIS A 195 32.06 -0.26 -15.41
C HIS A 195 33.12 -1.19 -16.01
N GLN A 196 33.61 -2.19 -15.27
CA GLN A 196 34.35 -3.31 -15.83
C GLN A 196 33.33 -4.41 -16.22
N GLU A 197 32.60 -4.20 -17.33
CA GLU A 197 31.82 -5.28 -17.93
C GLU A 197 32.78 -6.44 -18.30
N PRO A 198 32.46 -7.70 -17.99
CA PRO A 198 33.29 -8.83 -18.42
C PRO A 198 33.45 -8.78 -19.93
N ILE A 199 34.69 -8.96 -20.43
CA ILE A 199 35.03 -8.89 -21.87
C ILE A 199 34.08 -9.72 -22.74
N GLN A 200 33.56 -10.83 -22.21
CA GLN A 200 32.59 -11.70 -22.86
C GLN A 200 31.23 -11.02 -23.14
N VAL A 201 30.75 -10.18 -22.22
CA VAL A 201 29.49 -9.44 -22.39
C VAL A 201 29.65 -8.32 -23.42
N GLN A 202 30.81 -7.66 -23.42
CA GLN A 202 31.12 -6.60 -24.38
C GLN A 202 31.26 -7.16 -25.81
N THR A 203 31.99 -8.27 -25.96
CA THR A 203 32.10 -8.98 -27.25
C THR A 203 30.77 -9.54 -27.74
N PHE A 204 29.90 -10.03 -26.84
CA PHE A 204 28.55 -10.45 -27.23
C PHE A 204 27.71 -9.27 -27.74
N ARG A 205 27.74 -8.12 -27.06
CA ARG A 205 27.04 -6.91 -27.52
C ARG A 205 27.54 -6.43 -28.88
N GLU A 206 28.85 -6.44 -29.10
CA GLU A 206 29.44 -6.08 -30.40
C GLU A 206 29.02 -7.04 -31.51
N LYS A 207 29.03 -8.36 -31.24
CA LYS A 207 28.56 -9.37 -32.19
C LYS A 207 27.10 -9.17 -32.55
N ILE A 208 26.24 -9.04 -31.54
CA ILE A 208 24.81 -8.80 -31.78
C ILE A 208 24.61 -7.49 -32.55
N ALA A 209 25.28 -6.41 -32.16
CA ALA A 209 25.22 -5.14 -32.88
C ALA A 209 25.70 -5.26 -34.34
N PHE A 210 26.66 -6.14 -34.62
CA PHE A 210 27.08 -6.43 -35.99
C PHE A 210 25.98 -7.17 -36.78
N PHE A 211 25.42 -8.24 -36.22
CA PHE A 211 24.39 -9.05 -36.87
C PHE A 211 23.03 -8.34 -37.01
N THR A 212 22.74 -7.36 -36.16
CA THR A 212 21.50 -6.59 -36.21
C THR A 212 21.63 -5.27 -36.98
N ARG A 213 22.78 -5.03 -37.64
CA ARG A 213 22.93 -3.82 -38.47
C ARG A 213 21.98 -3.88 -39.67
N PRO A 214 21.20 -2.82 -39.96
CA PRO A 214 20.22 -2.83 -41.05
C PRO A 214 20.81 -3.00 -42.47
N ARG A 215 22.11 -2.81 -42.64
CA ARG A 215 22.83 -2.95 -43.91
C ARG A 215 24.15 -3.67 -43.67
N ILE A 216 24.11 -4.99 -43.68
CA ILE A 216 25.31 -5.83 -43.64
C ILE A 216 25.71 -6.05 -45.09
N ASN A 217 26.86 -5.50 -45.50
CA ASN A 217 27.48 -5.89 -46.76
C ASN A 217 28.11 -7.28 -46.56
N VAL A 218 27.33 -8.33 -46.83
CA VAL A 218 27.86 -9.69 -46.91
C VAL A 218 28.57 -9.79 -48.26
N PRO A 219 29.88 -10.05 -48.31
CA PRO A 219 30.57 -10.28 -49.58
C PRO A 219 29.87 -11.44 -50.30
N PRO A 220 29.58 -11.32 -51.61
CA PRO A 220 29.00 -12.43 -52.35
C PRO A 220 29.95 -13.63 -52.27
N LEU A 221 29.40 -14.79 -51.89
CA LEU A 221 30.16 -16.04 -51.87
C LEU A 221 30.57 -16.35 -53.33
N PRO A 222 31.82 -16.77 -53.58
CA PRO A 222 32.23 -17.17 -54.91
C PRO A 222 31.36 -18.35 -55.36
N ALA A 223 30.70 -18.19 -56.51
CA ALA A 223 29.98 -19.26 -57.17
C ALA A 223 31.00 -20.04 -58.03
N ASP A 224 31.43 -21.19 -57.51
CA ASP A 224 32.02 -22.38 -58.17
C ASP A 224 32.45 -23.30 -57.00
N ASP A 225 32.14 -24.60 -56.90
CA ASP A 225 31.74 -25.63 -57.87
C ASP A 225 30.74 -26.61 -57.21
N VAL A 226 30.06 -27.38 -58.07
CA VAL A 226 29.16 -28.53 -57.84
C VAL A 226 29.72 -29.57 -56.86
#